data_AF-A0A2U9CDM4-F1
#
_entry.id   AF-A0A2U9CDM4-F1
#
_cell.length_a   1.000
_cell.length_b   1.000
_cell.length_c   1.000
_cell.angle_alpha   90.00
_cell.angle_beta   90.00
_cell.angle_gamma   90.00
#
_symmetry.space_group_name_H-M   'P 1'
#
loop_
_entity.id
_entity.type
_entity.pdbx_description
1 polymer ?
#
loop_
_entity_poly.entity_id
_entity_poly.type
_entity_poly.pdbx_seq_one_letter_code
_entity_poly.pdbx_strand_id
1 'polypeptide(L)'
;MQLFGGVMSSALWKVAVVHLTATVGLSCCFRGQVKAGDDLDVPAIAKYFSTKGRYEEVNPYLREDILAVNRSALRPPFAQCREIHLTAIVRHGTRYPTAKNVRKMRKLYDLVRDRASGRGSWLQEIKSQWPMWYTEDMDGRLVRKGVSDHKHLAVRLSKLFPSLVSEEKLRGGHVRFVTSSKHRCVNSTLSFVAGLTELWAITDKEFDHVVNDALMRFFDKCTKFVQEVDNNPSALSEVDQFKKGPEMRRVQEKIADRLNVPYDTINDDMAEAAFYMCAYEFAIKTVNSPWCRLFDEVDAKVMEYANDLKQFWKRSYGHDINSKSSCILFHDVFSRLDKAVNENQPAGDGSRDSASRPCRDPPATAHPAGLLQGQRGLDILQLRHTDPPLLPHQPHVALRSQLTPGAVRLWARRPETAATAQREACDFPWFS
;
A
#
# COMPACT_ATOMS: atom_id res chain seq x y z
N MET A 1 -7.29 53.58 73.43
CA MET A 1 -8.57 53.23 72.77
C MET A 1 -8.28 52.02 71.90
N GLN A 2 -8.47 50.80 72.42
CA GLN A 2 -9.69 49.98 72.22
C GLN A 2 -9.95 49.75 70.71
N LEU A 3 -9.94 48.56 70.11
CA LEU A 3 -10.08 47.17 70.56
C LEU A 3 -9.64 46.24 69.40
N PHE A 4 -9.13 45.04 69.73
CA PHE A 4 -9.11 43.76 68.99
C PHE A 4 -8.77 43.73 67.48
N GLY A 5 -7.85 42.91 66.96
CA GLY A 5 -7.05 41.84 67.53
C GLY A 5 -6.27 41.08 66.43
N GLY A 6 -5.24 40.33 66.82
CA GLY A 6 -4.78 39.14 66.08
C GLY A 6 -3.46 39.17 65.29
N VAL A 7 -2.35 39.52 65.97
CA VAL A 7 -0.96 38.98 65.87
C VAL A 7 -0.92 37.47 65.48
N MET A 8 0.04 36.84 64.79
CA MET A 8 1.41 37.12 64.29
C MET A 8 1.79 36.05 63.26
N SER A 9 2.76 36.37 62.40
CA SER A 9 3.61 35.39 61.72
C SER A 9 4.67 34.83 62.68
N SER A 10 5.03 33.56 62.47
CA SER A 10 6.29 32.88 62.80
C SER A 10 6.79 32.86 64.26
N ALA A 11 6.67 31.71 64.93
CA ALA A 11 7.81 30.95 65.49
C ALA A 11 7.36 29.69 66.27
N LEU A 12 7.74 28.53 65.75
CA LEU A 12 8.33 27.37 66.43
C LEU A 12 7.78 26.93 67.81
N TRP A 13 7.09 25.77 67.87
CA TRP A 13 7.59 24.64 68.69
C TRP A 13 6.98 23.26 68.36
N LYS A 14 7.86 22.36 67.88
CA LYS A 14 7.99 20.91 68.15
C LYS A 14 6.75 20.01 68.32
N VAL A 15 6.37 19.42 67.18
CA VAL A 15 6.17 17.98 66.86
C VAL A 15 5.65 17.04 67.96
N ALA A 16 4.41 16.58 67.76
CA ALA A 16 3.77 15.45 68.44
C ALA A 16 3.86 14.15 67.61
N VAL A 17 3.79 13.04 68.35
CA VAL A 17 4.08 11.65 68.00
C VAL A 17 2.85 10.92 67.45
N VAL A 18 3.11 9.80 66.75
CA VAL A 18 2.31 8.56 66.64
C VAL A 18 1.86 8.15 65.21
N HIS A 19 2.80 7.46 64.55
CA HIS A 19 2.72 6.18 63.82
C HIS A 19 1.59 5.86 62.80
N LEU A 20 1.97 5.55 61.55
CA LEU A 20 2.02 4.17 61.04
C LEU A 20 2.78 4.04 59.69
N THR A 21 3.89 3.29 59.75
CA THR A 21 4.59 2.45 58.74
C THR A 21 4.29 2.56 57.22
N ALA A 22 5.33 2.79 56.41
CA ALA A 22 5.96 1.78 55.52
C ALA A 22 6.84 2.40 54.39
N THR A 23 8.16 2.22 54.53
CA THR A 23 9.21 2.07 53.50
C THR A 23 9.04 2.72 52.11
N VAL A 24 9.76 3.81 51.87
CA VAL A 24 10.16 4.27 50.51
C VAL A 24 11.48 3.61 50.15
N GLY A 25 11.42 2.60 49.27
CA GLY A 25 12.58 2.10 48.53
C GLY A 25 12.85 3.02 47.34
N LEU A 26 14.07 3.56 47.27
CA LEU A 26 14.61 4.29 46.13
C LEU A 26 14.65 3.35 44.91
N SER A 27 13.62 3.41 44.07
CA SER A 27 13.61 2.76 42.75
C SER A 27 13.93 3.82 41.70
N CYS A 28 15.02 3.57 40.97
CA CYS A 28 15.55 4.38 39.88
C CYS A 28 14.44 4.98 39.00
N CYS A 29 14.43 6.31 38.91
CA CYS A 29 13.74 7.00 37.83
C CYS A 29 14.38 6.62 36.50
N PHE A 30 13.95 5.52 35.90
CA PHE A 30 13.94 5.39 34.45
C PHE A 30 12.96 6.44 33.93
N ARG A 31 13.50 7.62 33.64
CA ARG A 31 12.84 8.63 32.84
C ARG A 31 12.86 8.11 31.39
N GLY A 32 12.03 7.10 31.14
CA GLY A 32 11.66 6.70 29.79
C GLY A 32 11.00 7.91 29.17
N GLN A 33 11.74 8.62 28.33
CA GLN A 33 11.23 9.69 27.48
C GLN A 33 10.34 9.02 26.43
N VAL A 34 9.13 8.65 26.83
CA VAL A 34 8.05 8.31 25.90
C VAL A 34 7.82 9.57 25.10
N LYS A 35 8.12 9.53 23.79
CA LYS A 35 7.72 10.60 22.87
C LYS A 35 6.20 10.75 23.00
N ALA A 36 5.77 11.83 23.64
CA ALA A 36 4.38 12.23 23.69
C ALA A 36 3.95 12.61 22.27
N GLY A 37 3.13 11.75 21.69
CA GLY A 37 2.63 11.83 20.33
C GLY A 37 2.15 10.46 19.87
N ASP A 38 1.42 9.72 20.72
CA ASP A 38 0.56 8.66 20.21
C ASP A 38 -0.45 9.37 19.29
N ASP A 39 -0.30 9.13 18.00
CA ASP A 39 -1.20 9.61 16.95
C ASP A 39 -2.58 9.00 17.25
N LEU A 40 -3.41 9.70 18.04
CA LEU A 40 -4.72 9.22 18.52
C LEU A 40 -5.63 8.77 17.36
N ASP A 41 -5.35 9.28 16.17
CA ASP A 41 -6.03 9.02 14.92
C ASP A 41 -5.56 7.74 14.20
N VAL A 42 -4.49 7.09 14.66
CA VAL A 42 -4.01 5.81 14.11
C VAL A 42 -4.60 4.64 14.90
N PRO A 43 -5.44 3.80 14.29
CA PRO A 43 -5.92 2.58 14.94
C PRO A 43 -4.75 1.67 15.32
N ALA A 44 -4.79 1.09 16.53
CA ALA A 44 -3.79 0.10 16.97
C ALA A 44 -3.67 -1.11 16.00
N ILE A 45 -4.71 -1.37 15.23
CA ILE A 45 -4.80 -2.45 14.25
C ILE A 45 -4.42 -2.03 12.82
N ALA A 46 -3.94 -0.79 12.61
CA ALA A 46 -3.70 -0.24 11.27
C ALA A 46 -2.74 -1.06 10.40
N LYS A 47 -1.73 -1.69 11.03
CA LYS A 47 -0.76 -2.57 10.36
C LYS A 47 -1.38 -3.86 9.77
N TYR A 48 -2.62 -4.20 10.14
CA TYR A 48 -3.33 -5.41 9.72
C TYR A 48 -4.36 -5.17 8.62
N PHE A 49 -4.48 -3.94 8.10
CA PHE A 49 -5.47 -3.63 7.06
C PHE A 49 -5.17 -4.22 5.68
N SER A 50 -4.14 -5.06 5.54
CA SER A 50 -3.76 -5.73 4.29
C SER A 50 -3.75 -4.72 3.13
N THR A 51 -4.41 -5.04 2.01
CA THR A 51 -4.47 -4.21 0.79
C THR A 51 -5.23 -2.88 0.91
N LYS A 52 -5.71 -2.54 2.12
CA LYS A 52 -6.45 -1.31 2.47
C LYS A 52 -5.67 -0.34 3.35
N GLY A 53 -4.48 -0.74 3.82
CA GLY A 53 -3.59 0.15 4.57
C GLY A 53 -3.12 1.35 3.73
N ARG A 54 -2.70 2.42 4.41
CA ARG A 54 -2.07 3.57 3.76
C ARG A 54 -0.62 3.26 3.41
N TYR A 55 -0.08 3.92 2.40
CA TYR A 55 1.31 3.73 1.97
C TYR A 55 2.31 4.12 3.07
N GLU A 56 1.95 5.09 3.89
CA GLU A 56 2.70 5.62 5.03
C GLU A 56 2.72 4.65 6.23
N GLU A 57 1.85 3.64 6.28
CA GLU A 57 1.88 2.60 7.32
C GLU A 57 3.03 1.61 7.10
N VAL A 58 3.45 1.44 5.84
CA VAL A 58 4.54 0.55 5.46
C VAL A 58 5.84 1.33 5.20
N ASN A 59 5.73 2.64 4.96
CA ASN A 59 6.83 3.59 4.83
C ASN A 59 6.71 4.71 5.90
N PRO A 60 7.02 4.44 7.18
CA PRO A 60 6.73 5.37 8.27
C PRO A 60 7.48 6.70 8.18
N TYR A 61 8.64 6.74 7.51
CA TYR A 61 9.39 7.97 7.26
C TYR A 61 8.60 9.00 6.43
N LEU A 62 7.59 8.56 5.66
CA LEU A 62 6.73 9.44 4.87
C LEU A 62 5.71 10.22 5.71
N ARG A 63 5.55 9.88 7.00
CA ARG A 63 4.71 10.66 7.91
C ARG A 63 5.37 11.97 8.31
N GLU A 64 6.70 11.97 8.42
CA GLU A 64 7.49 13.16 8.76
C GLU A 64 7.75 14.02 7.52
N ASP A 65 8.13 13.39 6.40
CA ASP A 65 8.27 14.05 5.10
C ASP A 65 7.66 13.18 4.00
N ILE A 66 6.47 13.55 3.55
CA ILE A 66 5.72 12.82 2.51
C ILE A 66 6.44 12.79 1.15
N LEU A 67 7.42 13.67 0.93
CA LEU A 67 8.22 13.73 -0.28
C LEU A 67 9.66 13.20 -0.07
N ALA A 68 9.92 12.54 1.06
CA ALA A 68 11.21 11.96 1.37
C ALA A 68 11.57 10.86 0.38
N VAL A 69 12.85 10.81 0.03
CA VAL A 69 13.42 9.80 -0.87
C VAL A 69 14.77 9.34 -0.34
N ASN A 70 15.02 8.03 -0.36
CA ASN A 70 16.32 7.48 0.02
C ASN A 70 17.13 7.15 -1.24
N ARG A 71 18.00 8.09 -1.66
CA ARG A 71 18.91 7.88 -2.79
C ARG A 71 20.02 6.87 -2.50
N SER A 72 20.39 6.66 -1.23
CA SER A 72 21.41 5.66 -0.88
C SER A 72 20.95 4.23 -1.20
N ALA A 73 19.64 3.98 -1.19
CA ALA A 73 19.08 2.71 -1.66
C ALA A 73 19.20 2.52 -3.19
N LEU A 74 19.58 3.58 -3.92
CA LEU A 74 19.75 3.58 -5.37
C LEU A 74 21.22 3.64 -5.78
N ARG A 75 22.16 3.29 -4.90
CA ARG A 75 23.57 3.34 -5.27
C ARG A 75 23.81 2.43 -6.47
N PRO A 76 24.36 2.94 -7.57
CA PRO A 76 24.76 2.08 -8.65
C PRO A 76 25.85 1.12 -8.15
N PRO A 77 25.96 -0.06 -8.77
CA PRO A 77 27.02 -1.01 -8.42
C PRO A 77 28.43 -0.44 -8.65
N PHE A 78 28.57 0.46 -9.61
CA PHE A 78 29.81 1.18 -9.87
C PHE A 78 29.54 2.67 -10.12
N ALA A 79 30.48 3.54 -9.75
CA ALA A 79 30.33 5.00 -9.85
C ALA A 79 30.03 5.49 -11.28
N GLN A 80 30.53 4.77 -12.28
CA GLN A 80 30.37 5.06 -13.70
C GLN A 80 29.03 4.60 -14.29
N CYS A 81 28.18 3.93 -13.51
CA CYS A 81 26.84 3.55 -13.96
C CYS A 81 25.84 4.71 -13.80
N ARG A 82 25.03 4.93 -14.82
CA ARG A 82 23.88 5.85 -14.80
C ARG A 82 22.59 5.11 -15.13
N GLU A 83 21.47 5.63 -14.67
CA GLU A 83 20.15 5.10 -15.02
C GLU A 83 19.82 5.43 -16.48
N ILE A 84 19.42 4.42 -17.25
CA ILE A 84 19.07 4.59 -18.67
C ILE A 84 17.60 4.34 -18.98
N HIS A 85 16.91 3.62 -18.09
CA HIS A 85 15.51 3.27 -18.29
C HIS A 85 14.83 3.00 -16.96
N LEU A 86 13.57 3.43 -16.86
CA LEU A 86 12.69 3.14 -15.74
C LEU A 86 11.31 2.72 -16.25
N THR A 87 10.86 1.55 -15.79
CA THR A 87 9.47 1.13 -15.88
C THR A 87 8.91 1.04 -14.46
N ALA A 88 7.94 1.88 -14.11
CA ALA A 88 7.22 1.77 -12.84
C ALA A 88 5.82 1.20 -13.07
N ILE A 89 5.48 0.15 -12.33
CA ILE A 89 4.16 -0.47 -12.31
C ILE A 89 3.49 -0.08 -10.99
N VAL A 90 2.45 0.72 -11.09
CA VAL A 90 1.86 1.42 -9.97
C VAL A 90 0.39 1.04 -9.83
N ARG A 91 -0.03 0.72 -8.61
CA ARG A 91 -1.46 0.53 -8.31
C ARG A 91 -2.17 1.88 -8.30
N HIS A 92 -3.45 1.89 -8.63
CA HIS A 92 -4.32 3.02 -8.32
C HIS A 92 -4.16 3.48 -6.85
N GLY A 93 -4.37 4.78 -6.59
CA GLY A 93 -4.30 5.35 -5.24
C GLY A 93 -5.46 4.94 -4.33
N THR A 94 -5.51 5.52 -3.13
CA THR A 94 -6.60 5.32 -2.17
C THR A 94 -7.97 5.61 -2.81
N ARG A 95 -8.96 4.76 -2.53
CA ARG A 95 -10.29 4.82 -3.15
C ARG A 95 -11.41 4.52 -2.17
N TYR A 96 -12.63 4.91 -2.53
CA TYR A 96 -13.84 4.50 -1.82
C TYR A 96 -14.06 2.98 -1.90
N PRO A 97 -14.90 2.39 -1.02
CA PRO A 97 -15.38 1.02 -1.16
C PRO A 97 -16.12 0.80 -2.49
N THR A 98 -16.20 -0.44 -2.95
CA THR A 98 -17.05 -0.80 -4.10
C THR A 98 -18.52 -0.86 -3.66
N ALA A 99 -19.47 -0.71 -4.59
CA ALA A 99 -20.90 -0.77 -4.30
C ALA A 99 -21.29 -2.07 -3.57
N LYS A 100 -20.68 -3.21 -3.95
CA LYS A 100 -20.86 -4.49 -3.24
C LYS A 100 -20.48 -4.40 -1.76
N ASN A 101 -19.36 -3.75 -1.44
CA ASN A 101 -18.92 -3.59 -0.05
C ASN A 101 -19.79 -2.57 0.69
N VAL A 102 -20.20 -1.47 0.04
CA VAL A 102 -21.12 -0.48 0.63
C VAL A 102 -22.44 -1.14 1.04
N ARG A 103 -22.99 -2.05 0.23
CA ARG A 103 -24.19 -2.82 0.60
C ARG A 103 -24.00 -3.66 1.86
N LYS A 104 -22.85 -4.33 2.01
CA LYS A 104 -22.54 -5.09 3.23
C LYS A 104 -22.38 -4.17 4.46
N MET A 105 -21.68 -3.06 4.29
CA MET A 105 -21.51 -2.03 5.32
C MET A 105 -22.85 -1.46 5.78
N ARG A 106 -23.76 -1.17 4.83
CA ARG A 106 -25.10 -0.66 5.16
C ARG A 106 -25.91 -1.67 5.97
N LYS A 107 -25.89 -2.95 5.58
CA LYS A 107 -26.56 -4.01 6.35
C LYS A 107 -26.08 -4.08 7.80
N LEU A 108 -24.77 -4.01 8.03
CA LEU A 108 -24.23 -3.98 9.39
C LEU A 108 -24.60 -2.68 10.11
N TYR A 109 -24.49 -1.52 9.43
CA TYR A 109 -24.84 -0.22 10.01
C TYR A 109 -26.29 -0.20 10.50
N ASP A 110 -27.25 -0.63 9.67
CA ASP A 110 -28.66 -0.67 10.02
C ASP A 110 -28.91 -1.63 11.21
N LEU A 111 -28.27 -2.79 11.22
CA LEU A 111 -28.34 -3.73 12.35
C LEU A 111 -27.82 -3.12 13.65
N VAL A 112 -26.68 -2.40 13.59
CA VAL A 112 -26.10 -1.75 14.77
C VAL A 112 -27.00 -0.61 15.26
N ARG A 113 -27.55 0.19 14.35
CA ARG A 113 -28.50 1.25 14.69
C ARG A 113 -29.74 0.69 15.39
N ASP A 114 -30.32 -0.37 14.83
CA ASP A 114 -31.65 -0.83 15.20
C ASP A 114 -31.63 -1.83 16.38
N ARG A 115 -30.57 -2.63 16.53
CA ARG A 115 -30.54 -3.76 17.48
C ARG A 115 -29.44 -3.71 18.52
N ALA A 116 -28.32 -3.02 18.27
CA ALA A 116 -27.21 -3.01 19.21
C ALA A 116 -27.55 -2.19 20.47
N SER A 117 -27.24 -2.77 21.63
CA SER A 117 -27.57 -2.24 22.96
C SER A 117 -26.36 -2.22 23.91
N GLY A 118 -25.15 -2.37 23.37
CA GLY A 118 -23.91 -2.22 24.12
C GLY A 118 -23.78 -0.85 24.81
N ARG A 119 -22.97 -0.79 25.88
CA ARG A 119 -22.81 0.41 26.72
C ARG A 119 -21.58 1.27 26.39
N GLY A 120 -20.77 0.87 25.40
CA GLY A 120 -19.56 1.61 25.03
C GLY A 120 -19.86 2.97 24.41
N SER A 121 -19.10 4.00 24.78
CA SER A 121 -19.23 5.35 24.21
C SER A 121 -19.07 5.36 22.68
N TRP A 122 -18.16 4.54 22.14
CA TRP A 122 -17.95 4.33 20.71
C TRP A 122 -19.21 3.82 19.98
N LEU A 123 -20.06 3.04 20.65
CA LEU A 123 -21.30 2.55 20.05
C LEU A 123 -22.34 3.69 19.99
N GLN A 124 -22.38 4.55 21.01
CA GLN A 124 -23.22 5.74 20.97
C GLN A 124 -22.76 6.70 19.87
N GLU A 125 -21.45 6.84 19.67
CA GLU A 125 -20.90 7.59 18.53
C GLU A 125 -21.38 7.01 17.19
N ILE A 126 -21.32 5.69 17.00
CA ILE A 126 -21.86 5.04 15.79
C ILE A 126 -23.35 5.36 15.59
N LYS A 127 -24.16 5.30 16.65
CA LYS A 127 -25.62 5.46 16.57
C LYS A 127 -26.07 6.91 16.40
N SER A 128 -25.32 7.87 16.95
CA SER A 128 -25.76 9.27 17.05
C SER A 128 -24.95 10.26 16.22
N GLN A 129 -23.68 9.96 15.92
CA GLN A 129 -22.74 10.91 15.32
C GLN A 129 -22.13 10.41 14.01
N TRP A 130 -22.03 9.10 13.82
CA TRP A 130 -21.43 8.53 12.61
C TRP A 130 -22.50 8.31 11.52
N PRO A 131 -22.59 9.14 10.48
CA PRO A 131 -23.52 8.88 9.38
C PRO A 131 -23.00 7.73 8.52
N MET A 132 -23.88 6.92 7.95
CA MET A 132 -23.53 6.01 6.85
C MET A 132 -23.28 6.81 5.56
N TRP A 133 -22.14 7.50 5.52
CA TRP A 133 -21.76 8.44 4.46
C TRP A 133 -21.25 7.74 3.19
N TYR A 134 -21.02 6.43 3.25
CA TYR A 134 -20.73 5.63 2.07
C TYR A 134 -22.00 5.38 1.25
N THR A 135 -21.99 5.86 0.01
CA THR A 135 -23.05 5.65 -0.96
C THR A 135 -22.59 4.73 -2.09
N GLU A 136 -23.52 4.01 -2.72
CA GLU A 136 -23.18 2.99 -3.72
C GLU A 136 -22.61 3.59 -4.99
N ASP A 137 -22.98 4.82 -5.33
CA ASP A 137 -22.44 5.54 -6.49
C ASP A 137 -20.94 5.80 -6.34
N MET A 138 -20.39 5.86 -5.12
CA MET A 138 -18.94 6.01 -4.90
C MET A 138 -18.11 4.89 -5.53
N ASP A 139 -18.69 3.70 -5.77
CA ASP A 139 -18.15 2.47 -6.38
C ASP A 139 -16.65 2.47 -6.78
N GLY A 140 -15.77 2.49 -5.78
CA GLY A 140 -14.33 2.40 -6.02
C GLY A 140 -13.70 3.61 -6.71
N ARG A 141 -14.37 4.77 -6.76
CA ARG A 141 -13.81 6.06 -7.21
C ARG A 141 -12.62 6.46 -6.35
N LEU A 142 -11.63 7.07 -6.99
CA LEU A 142 -10.43 7.58 -6.33
C LEU A 142 -10.83 8.69 -5.34
N VAL A 143 -10.28 8.66 -4.12
CA VAL A 143 -10.54 9.73 -3.13
C VAL A 143 -9.49 10.83 -3.24
N ARG A 144 -9.72 11.98 -2.58
CA ARG A 144 -8.72 13.07 -2.52
C ARG A 144 -7.35 12.60 -2.03
N LYS A 145 -7.30 11.75 -0.99
CA LYS A 145 -6.04 11.12 -0.57
C LYS A 145 -5.38 10.34 -1.71
N GLY A 146 -6.15 9.57 -2.50
CA GLY A 146 -5.63 8.84 -3.65
C GLY A 146 -5.04 9.73 -4.75
N VAL A 147 -5.59 10.94 -4.92
CA VAL A 147 -4.99 11.98 -5.78
C VAL A 147 -3.64 12.41 -5.22
N SER A 148 -3.59 12.75 -3.93
CA SER A 148 -2.34 13.12 -3.25
C SER A 148 -1.29 12.00 -3.28
N ASP A 149 -1.70 10.74 -3.08
CA ASP A 149 -0.81 9.57 -3.12
C ASP A 149 0.02 9.54 -4.42
N HIS A 150 -0.65 9.77 -5.55
CA HIS A 150 -0.04 9.75 -6.88
C HIS A 150 0.75 11.02 -7.21
N LYS A 151 0.29 12.20 -6.78
CA LYS A 151 1.07 13.44 -6.89
C LYS A 151 2.39 13.33 -6.13
N HIS A 152 2.34 12.87 -4.89
CA HIS A 152 3.55 12.69 -4.08
C HIS A 152 4.47 11.62 -4.66
N LEU A 153 3.92 10.51 -5.20
CA LEU A 153 4.72 9.50 -5.89
C LEU A 153 5.45 10.08 -7.11
N ALA A 154 4.77 10.92 -7.89
CA ALA A 154 5.36 11.56 -9.06
C ALA A 154 6.57 12.43 -8.68
N VAL A 155 6.41 13.28 -7.66
CA VAL A 155 7.49 14.12 -7.14
C VAL A 155 8.64 13.26 -6.60
N ARG A 156 8.35 12.20 -5.83
CA ARG A 156 9.37 11.29 -5.31
C ARG A 156 10.14 10.59 -6.44
N LEU A 157 9.46 10.14 -7.49
CA LEU A 157 10.12 9.55 -8.66
C LEU A 157 10.99 10.57 -9.40
N SER A 158 10.55 11.82 -9.51
CA SER A 158 11.39 12.91 -10.06
C SER A 158 12.66 13.15 -9.22
N LYS A 159 12.54 13.19 -7.89
CA LYS A 159 13.70 13.31 -7.00
C LYS A 159 14.63 12.10 -7.07
N LEU A 160 14.08 10.89 -7.16
CA LEU A 160 14.86 9.65 -7.24
C LEU A 160 15.61 9.51 -8.57
N PHE A 161 14.99 9.94 -9.68
CA PHE A 161 15.50 9.75 -11.03
C PHE A 161 15.49 11.04 -11.85
N PRO A 162 16.27 12.06 -11.46
CA PRO A 162 16.21 13.37 -12.08
C PRO A 162 16.63 13.36 -13.57
N SER A 163 17.43 12.37 -14.00
CA SER A 163 17.85 12.20 -15.39
C SER A 163 16.77 11.58 -16.29
N LEU A 164 15.82 10.85 -15.70
CA LEU A 164 14.75 10.13 -16.41
C LEU A 164 13.38 10.81 -16.27
N VAL A 165 13.14 11.47 -15.14
CA VAL A 165 11.88 12.12 -14.77
C VAL A 165 12.17 13.60 -14.54
N SER A 166 12.31 14.31 -15.67
CA SER A 166 12.50 15.75 -15.73
C SER A 166 11.47 16.40 -16.66
N GLU A 167 11.31 17.72 -16.52
CA GLU A 167 10.45 18.51 -17.41
C GLU A 167 10.85 18.32 -18.87
N GLU A 168 12.14 18.35 -19.18
CA GLU A 168 12.66 18.13 -20.54
C GLU A 168 12.20 16.80 -21.11
N LYS A 169 12.34 15.70 -20.34
CA LYS A 169 11.93 14.36 -20.79
C LYS A 169 10.41 14.25 -20.94
N LEU A 170 9.65 14.87 -20.04
CA LEU A 170 8.19 14.89 -20.11
C LEU A 170 7.73 15.67 -21.36
N ARG A 171 8.21 16.90 -21.56
CA ARG A 171 7.89 17.75 -22.71
C ARG A 171 8.32 17.12 -24.04
N GLY A 172 9.47 16.46 -24.06
CA GLY A 172 10.02 15.76 -25.22
C GLY A 172 9.39 14.40 -25.53
N GLY A 173 8.37 13.95 -24.79
CA GLY A 173 7.68 12.68 -25.07
C GLY A 173 8.46 11.41 -24.71
N HIS A 174 9.49 11.54 -23.86
CA HIS A 174 10.30 10.41 -23.36
C HIS A 174 9.66 9.72 -22.15
N VAL A 175 8.61 10.33 -21.60
CA VAL A 175 7.75 9.78 -20.56
C VAL A 175 6.44 9.31 -21.18
N ARG A 176 6.06 8.05 -20.95
CA ARG A 176 4.80 7.48 -21.43
C ARG A 176 3.97 6.96 -20.27
N PHE A 177 2.68 7.26 -20.31
CA PHE A 177 1.70 6.85 -19.32
C PHE A 177 0.76 5.82 -19.94
N VAL A 178 0.65 4.65 -19.31
CA VAL A 178 -0.27 3.58 -19.72
C VAL A 178 -1.14 3.18 -18.54
N THR A 179 -2.45 3.13 -18.73
CA THR A 179 -3.43 2.84 -17.67
C THR A 179 -4.41 1.75 -18.12
N SER A 180 -5.07 1.11 -17.15
CA SER A 180 -6.30 0.36 -17.45
C SER A 180 -7.51 1.29 -17.65
N SER A 181 -8.59 0.77 -18.21
CA SER A 181 -9.87 1.48 -18.41
C SER A 181 -10.63 1.79 -17.11
N LYS A 182 -10.15 1.34 -15.95
CA LYS A 182 -10.83 1.61 -14.69
C LYS A 182 -10.67 3.08 -14.32
N HIS A 183 -11.77 3.75 -14.04
CA HIS A 183 -11.83 5.18 -13.69
C HIS A 183 -10.82 5.58 -12.61
N ARG A 184 -10.64 4.75 -11.58
CA ARG A 184 -9.64 4.99 -10.52
C ARG A 184 -8.19 4.91 -10.98
N CYS A 185 -7.88 4.13 -12.01
CA CYS A 185 -6.55 4.01 -12.62
C CYS A 185 -6.28 5.20 -13.53
N VAL A 186 -7.25 5.54 -14.38
CA VAL A 186 -7.20 6.76 -15.20
C VAL A 186 -6.99 7.98 -14.29
N ASN A 187 -7.80 8.15 -13.26
CA ASN A 187 -7.66 9.28 -12.33
C ASN A 187 -6.34 9.25 -11.53
N SER A 188 -5.79 8.06 -11.25
CA SER A 188 -4.48 7.94 -10.61
C SER A 188 -3.37 8.40 -11.54
N THR A 189 -3.41 7.97 -12.80
CA THR A 189 -2.50 8.40 -13.86
C THR A 189 -2.57 9.91 -14.09
N LEU A 190 -3.78 10.48 -14.18
CA LEU A 190 -3.97 11.94 -14.28
C LEU A 190 -3.44 12.68 -13.06
N SER A 191 -3.61 12.12 -11.86
CA SER A 191 -3.05 12.70 -10.63
C SER A 191 -1.52 12.64 -10.60
N PHE A 192 -0.92 11.58 -11.15
CA PHE A 192 0.52 11.46 -11.30
C PHE A 192 1.06 12.53 -12.27
N VAL A 193 0.44 12.68 -13.43
CA VAL A 193 0.76 13.73 -14.41
C VAL A 193 0.64 15.10 -13.76
N ALA A 194 -0.46 15.37 -13.05
CA ALA A 194 -0.66 16.61 -12.31
C ALA A 194 0.45 16.88 -11.28
N GLY A 195 0.95 15.84 -10.61
CA GLY A 195 2.07 15.98 -9.68
C GLY A 195 3.36 16.45 -10.35
N LEU A 196 3.64 15.99 -11.58
CA LEU A 196 4.78 16.46 -12.37
C LEU A 196 4.57 17.88 -12.91
N THR A 197 3.39 18.17 -13.47
CA THR A 197 3.11 19.49 -14.04
C THR A 197 3.05 20.57 -12.97
N GLU A 198 2.51 20.29 -11.79
CA GLU A 198 2.53 21.20 -10.64
C GLU A 198 3.97 21.43 -10.13
N LEU A 199 4.78 20.37 -10.05
CA LEU A 199 6.18 20.47 -9.62
C LEU A 199 7.00 21.42 -10.51
N TRP A 200 6.72 21.42 -11.81
CA TRP A 200 7.45 22.22 -12.81
C TRP A 200 6.65 23.42 -13.34
N ALA A 201 5.53 23.76 -12.70
CA ALA A 201 4.64 24.87 -13.09
C ALA A 201 4.25 24.87 -14.59
N ILE A 202 4.01 23.69 -15.16
CA ILE A 202 3.60 23.52 -16.56
C ILE A 202 2.10 23.81 -16.67
N THR A 203 1.74 24.92 -17.32
CA THR A 203 0.34 25.34 -17.56
C THR A 203 -0.01 25.44 -19.04
N ASP A 204 0.99 25.32 -19.93
CA ASP A 204 0.91 25.55 -21.37
C ASP A 204 0.74 24.26 -22.18
N LYS A 205 0.79 23.09 -21.54
CA LYS A 205 0.77 21.79 -22.21
C LYS A 205 0.06 20.72 -21.38
N GLU A 206 -0.80 19.96 -22.05
CA GLU A 206 -1.38 18.73 -21.53
C GLU A 206 -0.57 17.50 -21.97
N PHE A 207 -0.61 16.44 -21.15
CA PHE A 207 0.11 15.20 -21.41
C PHE A 207 -0.87 14.03 -21.47
N ASP A 208 -0.87 13.34 -22.61
CA ASP A 208 -1.77 12.22 -22.85
C ASP A 208 -1.34 10.94 -22.13
N HIS A 209 -2.31 10.04 -21.98
CA HIS A 209 -2.13 8.67 -21.52
C HIS A 209 -2.77 7.68 -22.48
N VAL A 210 -2.28 6.43 -22.47
CA VAL A 210 -2.82 5.35 -23.29
C VAL A 210 -3.59 4.37 -22.42
N VAL A 211 -4.86 4.12 -22.75
CA VAL A 211 -5.64 3.05 -22.12
C VAL A 211 -5.32 1.72 -22.80
N ASN A 212 -4.79 0.74 -22.06
CA ASN A 212 -4.46 -0.58 -22.58
C ASN A 212 -4.86 -1.70 -21.61
N ASP A 213 -6.10 -2.19 -21.72
CA ASP A 213 -6.58 -3.29 -20.89
C ASP A 213 -5.95 -4.65 -21.20
N ALA A 214 -5.47 -4.86 -22.43
CA ALA A 214 -4.78 -6.11 -22.75
C ALA A 214 -3.49 -6.26 -21.94
N LEU A 215 -2.77 -5.16 -21.74
CA LEU A 215 -1.56 -5.11 -20.93
C LEU A 215 -1.87 -4.94 -19.44
N MET A 216 -2.77 -4.03 -19.07
CA MET A 216 -2.99 -3.62 -17.67
C MET A 216 -4.05 -4.46 -16.93
N ARG A 217 -4.87 -5.20 -17.68
CA ARG A 217 -5.87 -6.16 -17.16
C ARG A 217 -5.67 -7.53 -17.80
N PHE A 218 -4.42 -7.94 -18.00
CA PHE A 218 -4.03 -9.24 -18.58
C PHE A 218 -4.83 -10.42 -18.00
N PHE A 219 -5.14 -10.38 -16.69
CA PHE A 219 -5.90 -11.42 -16.00
C PHE A 219 -7.34 -11.55 -16.50
N ASP A 220 -8.01 -10.44 -16.84
CA ASP A 220 -9.37 -10.47 -17.43
C ASP A 220 -9.36 -11.00 -18.86
N LYS A 221 -8.21 -10.93 -19.55
CA LYS A 221 -8.05 -11.40 -20.93
C LYS A 221 -7.57 -12.85 -21.01
N CYS A 222 -7.12 -13.41 -19.90
CA CYS A 222 -6.72 -14.81 -19.80
C CYS A 222 -7.96 -15.71 -19.60
N THR A 223 -8.46 -16.30 -20.70
CA THR A 223 -9.66 -17.16 -20.67
C THR A 223 -9.58 -18.27 -19.63
N LYS A 224 -8.42 -18.94 -19.52
CA LYS A 224 -8.19 -20.01 -18.55
C LYS A 224 -8.32 -19.50 -17.11
N PHE A 225 -7.72 -18.35 -16.78
CA PHE A 225 -7.88 -17.72 -15.46
C PHE A 225 -9.35 -17.37 -15.17
N VAL A 226 -10.03 -16.76 -16.15
CA VAL A 226 -11.43 -16.34 -15.99
C VAL A 226 -12.33 -17.55 -15.71
N GLN A 227 -12.17 -18.64 -16.45
CA GLN A 227 -12.98 -19.85 -16.30
C GLN A 227 -12.64 -20.64 -15.04
N GLU A 228 -11.36 -20.94 -14.81
CA GLU A 228 -10.93 -21.85 -13.75
C GLU A 228 -10.84 -21.19 -12.37
N VAL A 229 -10.69 -19.85 -12.33
CA VAL A 229 -10.48 -19.10 -11.07
C VAL A 229 -11.50 -17.98 -10.88
N ASP A 230 -11.69 -17.06 -11.85
CA ASP A 230 -12.53 -15.88 -11.60
C ASP A 230 -14.02 -16.22 -11.45
N ASN A 231 -14.53 -17.05 -12.36
CA ASN A 231 -15.92 -17.51 -12.42
C ASN A 231 -16.16 -18.87 -11.75
N ASN A 232 -15.12 -19.52 -11.24
CA ASN A 232 -15.23 -20.80 -10.55
C ASN A 232 -15.42 -20.59 -9.04
N PRO A 233 -16.58 -20.96 -8.46
CA PRO A 233 -16.81 -20.85 -7.02
C PRO A 233 -15.90 -21.75 -6.18
N SER A 234 -15.50 -22.92 -6.69
CA SER A 234 -14.66 -23.86 -5.93
C SER A 234 -13.20 -23.42 -5.82
N ALA A 235 -12.77 -22.47 -6.67
CA ALA A 235 -11.40 -21.95 -6.66
C ALA A 235 -11.01 -21.19 -5.38
N LEU A 236 -11.97 -20.93 -4.49
CA LEU A 236 -11.79 -20.28 -3.19
C LEU A 236 -12.27 -21.14 -2.01
N SER A 237 -12.34 -22.46 -2.18
CA SER A 237 -12.90 -23.36 -1.17
C SER A 237 -12.22 -23.24 0.21
N GLU A 238 -10.92 -22.99 0.22
CA GLU A 238 -10.08 -22.82 1.40
C GLU A 238 -10.44 -21.53 2.15
N VAL A 239 -10.80 -20.47 1.41
CA VAL A 239 -11.30 -19.21 1.98
C VAL A 239 -12.64 -19.42 2.64
N ASP A 240 -13.54 -20.17 1.99
CA ASP A 240 -14.86 -20.48 2.52
C ASP A 240 -14.79 -21.40 3.75
N GLN A 241 -13.86 -22.35 3.77
CA GLN A 241 -13.57 -23.18 4.94
C GLN A 241 -13.06 -22.34 6.10
N PHE A 242 -12.07 -21.46 5.87
CA PHE A 242 -11.54 -20.58 6.91
C PHE A 242 -12.61 -19.65 7.49
N LYS A 243 -13.47 -19.08 6.64
CA LYS A 243 -14.59 -18.22 7.06
C LYS A 243 -15.59 -18.92 7.98
N LYS A 244 -15.74 -20.24 7.86
CA LYS A 244 -16.60 -21.08 8.70
C LYS A 244 -15.85 -21.68 9.91
N GLY A 245 -14.53 -21.50 9.94
CA GLY A 245 -13.63 -22.02 10.95
C GLY A 245 -13.78 -21.35 12.32
N PRO A 246 -13.18 -21.95 13.36
CA PRO A 246 -13.30 -21.47 14.74
C PRO A 246 -12.70 -20.08 14.94
N GLU A 247 -11.65 -19.70 14.20
CA GLU A 247 -11.00 -18.40 14.30
C GLU A 247 -11.95 -17.27 13.88
N MET A 248 -12.63 -17.42 12.75
CA MET A 248 -13.61 -16.44 12.28
C MET A 248 -14.89 -16.43 13.12
N ARG A 249 -15.32 -17.59 13.61
CA ARG A 249 -16.45 -17.68 14.54
C ARG A 249 -16.18 -16.89 15.83
N ARG A 250 -14.99 -17.03 16.40
CA ARG A 250 -14.57 -16.25 17.58
C ARG A 250 -14.63 -14.75 17.34
N VAL A 251 -14.23 -14.28 16.15
CA VAL A 251 -14.35 -12.86 15.79
C VAL A 251 -15.82 -12.43 15.73
N GLN A 252 -16.70 -13.23 15.12
CA GLN A 252 -18.13 -12.94 15.03
C GLN A 252 -18.78 -12.87 16.41
N GLU A 253 -18.55 -13.86 17.27
CA GLU A 253 -19.07 -13.92 18.64
C GLU A 253 -18.64 -12.70 19.45
N LYS A 254 -17.36 -12.32 19.35
CA LYS A 254 -16.84 -11.15 20.07
C LYS A 254 -17.38 -9.81 19.55
N ILE A 255 -17.64 -9.70 18.24
CA ILE A 255 -18.37 -8.56 17.68
C ILE A 255 -19.79 -8.53 18.24
N ALA A 256 -20.47 -9.69 18.31
CA ALA A 256 -21.81 -9.80 18.85
C ALA A 256 -21.86 -9.40 20.34
N ASP A 257 -20.90 -9.86 21.15
CA ASP A 257 -20.71 -9.46 22.55
C ASP A 257 -20.54 -7.94 22.69
N ARG A 258 -19.64 -7.34 21.91
CA ARG A 258 -19.36 -5.89 21.96
C ARG A 258 -20.59 -5.06 21.56
N LEU A 259 -21.40 -5.55 20.64
CA LEU A 259 -22.64 -4.92 20.21
C LEU A 259 -23.84 -5.25 21.13
N ASN A 260 -23.70 -6.24 22.01
CA ASN A 260 -24.76 -6.83 22.81
C ASN A 260 -25.96 -7.29 21.94
N VAL A 261 -25.68 -8.17 20.99
CA VAL A 261 -26.66 -8.83 20.11
C VAL A 261 -26.46 -10.35 20.13
N PRO A 262 -27.48 -11.16 19.77
CA PRO A 262 -27.33 -12.61 19.68
C PRO A 262 -26.22 -13.05 18.72
N TYR A 263 -25.52 -14.15 19.00
CA TYR A 263 -24.35 -14.57 18.22
C TYR A 263 -24.68 -14.94 16.77
N ASP A 264 -25.86 -15.50 16.52
CA ASP A 264 -26.35 -15.85 15.18
C ASP A 264 -26.65 -14.62 14.30
N THR A 265 -26.66 -13.43 14.88
CA THR A 265 -26.95 -12.16 14.19
C THR A 265 -25.74 -11.66 13.39
N ILE A 266 -24.51 -12.03 13.77
CA ILE A 266 -23.28 -11.56 13.13
C ILE A 266 -22.69 -12.69 12.26
N ASN A 267 -22.58 -12.44 10.95
CA ASN A 267 -21.92 -13.35 10.01
C ASN A 267 -20.56 -12.81 9.53
N ASP A 268 -19.85 -13.60 8.73
CA ASP A 268 -18.51 -13.26 8.21
C ASP A 268 -18.52 -12.03 7.30
N ASP A 269 -19.60 -11.83 6.53
CA ASP A 269 -19.79 -10.67 5.68
C ASP A 269 -19.94 -9.37 6.49
N MET A 270 -20.60 -9.46 7.66
CA MET A 270 -20.72 -8.35 8.61
C MET A 270 -19.39 -8.08 9.33
N ALA A 271 -18.67 -9.12 9.75
CA ALA A 271 -17.33 -8.94 10.32
C ALA A 271 -16.37 -8.28 9.30
N GLU A 272 -16.38 -8.72 8.03
CA GLU A 272 -15.63 -8.09 6.94
C GLU A 272 -16.05 -6.61 6.75
N ALA A 273 -17.35 -6.32 6.81
CA ALA A 273 -17.87 -4.96 6.67
C ALA A 273 -17.41 -4.02 7.80
N ALA A 274 -17.47 -4.47 9.05
CA ALA A 274 -16.96 -3.73 10.21
C ALA A 274 -15.46 -3.41 10.05
N PHE A 275 -14.67 -4.43 9.70
CA PHE A 275 -13.24 -4.28 9.50
C PHE A 275 -12.91 -3.29 8.37
N TYR A 276 -13.67 -3.35 7.27
CA TYR A 276 -13.51 -2.39 6.18
C TYR A 276 -13.96 -0.98 6.55
N MET A 277 -15.03 -0.77 7.33
CA MET A 277 -15.40 0.58 7.75
C MET A 277 -14.26 1.23 8.54
N CYS A 278 -13.66 0.50 9.47
CA CYS A 278 -12.45 0.93 10.17
C CYS A 278 -11.29 1.24 9.20
N ALA A 279 -10.93 0.30 8.32
CA ALA A 279 -9.79 0.46 7.42
C ALA A 279 -9.97 1.61 6.41
N TYR A 280 -11.16 1.75 5.80
CA TYR A 280 -11.41 2.81 4.83
C TYR A 280 -11.51 4.18 5.49
N GLU A 281 -12.09 4.31 6.69
CA GLU A 281 -12.11 5.61 7.37
C GLU A 281 -10.71 6.08 7.73
N PHE A 282 -9.88 5.19 8.25
CA PHE A 282 -8.47 5.51 8.48
C PHE A 282 -7.76 5.87 7.17
N ALA A 283 -7.94 5.08 6.13
CA ALA A 283 -7.29 5.32 4.84
C ALA A 283 -7.76 6.58 4.14
N ILE A 284 -9.03 6.99 4.27
CA ILE A 284 -9.61 8.11 3.53
C ILE A 284 -9.54 9.41 4.32
N LYS A 285 -9.86 9.36 5.62
CA LYS A 285 -10.02 10.54 6.48
C LYS A 285 -8.88 10.72 7.47
N THR A 286 -7.98 9.73 7.63
CA THR A 286 -6.96 9.75 8.69
C THR A 286 -7.60 9.89 10.07
N VAL A 287 -8.61 9.05 10.35
CA VAL A 287 -9.29 9.03 11.66
C VAL A 287 -9.36 7.62 12.22
N ASN A 288 -9.31 7.52 13.55
CA ASN A 288 -9.54 6.29 14.26
C ASN A 288 -11.05 6.05 14.42
N SER A 289 -11.64 5.38 13.43
CA SER A 289 -13.08 5.13 13.36
C SER A 289 -13.62 4.40 14.60
N PRO A 290 -14.82 4.72 15.10
CA PRO A 290 -15.43 3.96 16.19
C PRO A 290 -15.66 2.49 15.82
N TRP A 291 -15.77 2.17 14.51
CA TRP A 291 -15.82 0.80 14.00
C TRP A 291 -14.57 -0.02 14.32
N CYS A 292 -13.41 0.63 14.53
CA CYS A 292 -12.17 -0.04 14.91
C CYS A 292 -12.25 -0.67 16.32
N ARG A 293 -13.15 -0.18 17.19
CA ARG A 293 -13.34 -0.69 18.56
C ARG A 293 -13.99 -2.08 18.60
N LEU A 294 -14.50 -2.56 17.47
CA LEU A 294 -15.02 -3.91 17.31
C LEU A 294 -13.95 -5.00 17.21
N PHE A 295 -12.67 -4.63 17.12
CA PHE A 295 -11.56 -5.55 16.94
C PHE A 295 -10.44 -5.23 17.93
N ASP A 296 -9.76 -6.26 18.42
CA ASP A 296 -8.40 -6.11 18.97
C ASP A 296 -7.35 -6.66 18.00
N GLU A 297 -6.08 -6.69 18.43
CA GLU A 297 -4.98 -7.17 17.60
C GLU A 297 -5.13 -8.64 17.18
N VAL A 298 -5.69 -9.51 18.04
CA VAL A 298 -5.88 -10.93 17.70
C VAL A 298 -6.96 -11.05 16.63
N ASP A 299 -8.08 -10.33 16.80
CA ASP A 299 -9.15 -10.30 15.81
C ASP A 299 -8.65 -9.75 14.47
N ALA A 300 -7.83 -8.68 14.51
CA ALA A 300 -7.28 -8.05 13.31
C ALA A 300 -6.33 -8.97 12.53
N LYS A 301 -5.51 -9.80 13.21
CA LYS A 301 -4.67 -10.82 12.56
C LYS A 301 -5.52 -11.86 11.83
N VAL A 302 -6.64 -12.29 12.42
CA VAL A 302 -7.58 -13.22 11.79
C VAL A 302 -8.21 -12.59 10.54
N MET A 303 -8.64 -11.32 10.63
CA MET A 303 -9.21 -10.58 9.50
C MET A 303 -8.19 -10.31 8.39
N GLU A 304 -6.94 -10.00 8.75
CA GLU A 304 -5.82 -9.90 7.80
C GLU A 304 -5.61 -11.22 7.06
N TYR A 305 -5.47 -12.32 7.81
CA TYR A 305 -5.26 -13.64 7.23
C TYR A 305 -6.42 -14.06 6.32
N ALA A 306 -7.68 -13.80 6.69
CA ALA A 306 -8.82 -14.06 5.82
C ALA A 306 -8.72 -13.32 4.47
N ASN A 307 -8.28 -12.06 4.51
CA ASN A 307 -8.09 -11.24 3.32
C ASN A 307 -6.91 -11.71 2.47
N ASP A 308 -5.80 -12.06 3.12
CA ASP A 308 -4.58 -12.53 2.47
C ASP A 308 -4.78 -13.91 1.85
N LEU A 309 -5.46 -14.83 2.53
CA LEU A 309 -5.84 -16.14 2.01
C LEU A 309 -6.71 -15.99 0.74
N LYS A 310 -7.64 -15.04 0.75
CA LYS A 310 -8.43 -14.70 -0.44
C LYS A 310 -7.57 -14.15 -1.57
N GLN A 311 -6.57 -13.30 -1.30
CA GLN A 311 -5.64 -12.86 -2.35
C GLN A 311 -4.77 -14.00 -2.86
N PHE A 312 -4.31 -14.86 -1.96
CA PHE A 312 -3.47 -16.00 -2.27
C PHE A 312 -4.13 -16.91 -3.31
N TRP A 313 -5.35 -17.36 -3.02
CA TRP A 313 -6.12 -18.22 -3.91
C TRP A 313 -6.63 -17.50 -5.14
N LYS A 314 -7.14 -16.27 -5.02
CA LYS A 314 -7.75 -15.58 -6.16
C LYS A 314 -6.74 -14.98 -7.13
N ARG A 315 -5.54 -14.63 -6.66
CA ARG A 315 -4.61 -13.73 -7.39
C ARG A 315 -3.13 -14.06 -7.21
N SER A 316 -2.73 -14.97 -6.33
CA SER A 316 -1.31 -15.33 -6.13
C SER A 316 -1.10 -16.83 -6.38
N TYR A 317 -0.35 -17.53 -5.55
CA TYR A 317 0.15 -18.87 -5.85
C TYR A 317 -0.88 -20.00 -5.65
N GLY A 318 -2.13 -19.68 -5.28
CA GLY A 318 -3.13 -20.74 -5.08
C GLY A 318 -3.46 -21.53 -6.34
N HIS A 319 -3.29 -20.92 -7.53
CA HIS A 319 -3.47 -21.62 -8.81
C HIS A 319 -2.32 -21.29 -9.76
N ASP A 320 -1.80 -22.28 -10.47
CA ASP A 320 -0.70 -22.10 -11.44
C ASP A 320 -1.03 -21.04 -12.52
N ILE A 321 -2.30 -20.99 -12.95
CA ILE A 321 -2.74 -20.02 -13.97
C ILE A 321 -2.67 -18.57 -13.50
N ASN A 322 -2.65 -18.33 -12.19
CA ASN A 322 -2.59 -16.99 -11.63
C ASN A 322 -1.32 -16.27 -12.11
N SER A 323 -0.14 -16.78 -11.74
CA SER A 323 1.14 -16.21 -12.14
C SER A 323 1.29 -16.16 -13.66
N LYS A 324 0.89 -17.22 -14.37
CA LYS A 324 0.99 -17.33 -15.83
C LYS A 324 0.13 -16.32 -16.59
N SER A 325 -0.96 -15.83 -16.00
CA SER A 325 -1.75 -14.78 -16.64
C SER A 325 -0.97 -13.47 -16.84
N SER A 326 0.04 -13.21 -16.01
CA SER A 326 0.86 -11.99 -16.05
C SER A 326 1.96 -11.99 -17.11
N CYS A 327 2.13 -13.08 -17.86
CA CYS A 327 3.19 -13.23 -18.86
C CYS A 327 3.24 -12.08 -19.87
N ILE A 328 2.10 -11.56 -20.32
CA ILE A 328 2.04 -10.43 -21.26
C ILE A 328 2.69 -9.18 -20.66
N LEU A 329 2.43 -8.90 -19.39
CA LEU A 329 3.02 -7.75 -18.68
C LEU A 329 4.53 -7.92 -18.51
N PHE A 330 4.99 -9.10 -18.09
CA PHE A 330 6.43 -9.36 -17.95
C PHE A 330 7.16 -9.28 -19.29
N HIS A 331 6.60 -9.88 -20.34
CA HIS A 331 7.17 -9.80 -21.68
C HIS A 331 7.30 -8.35 -22.15
N ASP A 332 6.28 -7.52 -21.91
CA ASP A 332 6.34 -6.09 -22.22
C ASP A 332 7.43 -5.35 -21.41
N VAL A 333 7.56 -5.62 -20.11
CA VAL A 333 8.61 -5.03 -19.26
C VAL A 333 10.00 -5.42 -19.77
N PHE A 334 10.25 -6.71 -20.01
CA PHE A 334 11.54 -7.18 -20.51
C PHE A 334 11.83 -6.67 -21.92
N SER A 335 10.85 -6.68 -22.82
CA SER A 335 11.01 -6.11 -24.17
C SER A 335 11.38 -4.63 -24.13
N ARG A 336 10.84 -3.86 -23.17
CA ARG A 336 11.22 -2.45 -22.97
C ARG A 336 12.65 -2.31 -22.47
N LEU A 337 13.09 -3.19 -21.56
CA LEU A 337 14.47 -3.22 -21.07
C LEU A 337 15.45 -3.59 -22.18
N ASP A 338 15.17 -4.66 -22.95
CA ASP A 338 15.98 -5.08 -24.09
C ASP A 338 16.08 -3.99 -25.15
N LYS A 339 14.95 -3.32 -25.42
CA LYS A 339 14.93 -2.17 -26.32
C LYS A 339 15.80 -1.03 -25.80
N ALA A 340 15.69 -0.70 -24.51
CA ALA A 340 16.53 0.34 -23.90
C ALA A 340 18.01 -0.05 -23.93
N VAL A 341 18.37 -1.32 -23.74
CA VAL A 341 19.73 -1.81 -23.91
C VAL A 341 20.20 -1.57 -25.35
N ASN A 342 19.43 -2.02 -26.35
CA ASN A 342 19.84 -2.01 -27.76
C ASN A 342 19.95 -0.59 -28.33
N GLU A 343 19.03 0.31 -27.96
CA GLU A 343 19.09 1.74 -28.31
C GLU A 343 20.32 2.41 -27.68
N ASN A 344 20.86 1.81 -26.63
CA ASN A 344 22.02 2.24 -25.89
C ASN A 344 23.21 1.28 -26.11
N GLN A 345 23.40 0.71 -27.30
CA GLN A 345 24.65 0.00 -27.67
C GLN A 345 25.44 0.83 -28.70
N PRO A 346 26.78 0.90 -28.61
CA PRO A 346 27.59 1.51 -29.68
C PRO A 346 27.44 0.69 -30.98
N ALA A 347 27.32 1.40 -32.11
CA ALA A 347 27.20 0.79 -33.43
C ALA A 347 28.47 0.02 -33.79
N GLY A 348 28.53 -1.29 -33.51
CA GLY A 348 29.75 -2.05 -33.77
C GLY A 348 29.71 -3.57 -33.71
N ASP A 349 28.67 -4.23 -33.19
CA ASP A 349 28.66 -5.70 -33.12
C ASP A 349 27.33 -6.30 -33.58
N GLY A 350 27.33 -6.81 -34.81
CA GLY A 350 26.20 -7.40 -35.50
C GLY A 350 25.94 -8.85 -35.14
N SER A 351 25.83 -9.18 -33.84
CA SER A 351 25.37 -10.50 -33.40
C SER A 351 23.91 -10.44 -32.97
N ARG A 352 23.02 -10.82 -33.89
CA ARG A 352 21.58 -10.94 -33.68
C ARG A 352 21.29 -12.20 -32.89
N ASP A 353 20.85 -12.06 -31.65
CA ASP A 353 20.01 -13.05 -30.97
C ASP A 353 18.95 -12.34 -30.13
N SER A 354 17.97 -11.75 -30.81
CA SER A 354 16.70 -11.37 -30.19
C SER A 354 15.81 -12.62 -30.12
N ALA A 355 16.13 -13.53 -29.20
CA ALA A 355 15.27 -14.65 -28.86
C ALA A 355 14.32 -14.24 -27.73
N SER A 356 13.19 -13.61 -28.07
CA SER A 356 12.03 -13.57 -27.19
C SER A 356 11.53 -15.01 -27.01
N ARG A 357 12.03 -15.69 -25.98
CA ARG A 357 11.55 -17.03 -25.62
C ARG A 357 10.08 -16.92 -25.20
N PRO A 358 9.19 -17.81 -25.70
CA PRO A 358 7.87 -17.95 -25.11
C PRO A 358 8.03 -18.16 -23.60
N CYS A 359 7.15 -17.57 -22.78
CA CYS A 359 7.09 -17.88 -21.35
C CYS A 359 6.70 -19.36 -21.16
N ARG A 360 7.65 -20.28 -21.37
CA ARG A 360 7.58 -21.65 -20.86
C ARG A 360 8.11 -21.58 -19.44
N ASP A 361 7.13 -21.39 -18.57
CA ASP A 361 7.23 -21.25 -17.13
C ASP A 361 8.02 -19.98 -16.70
N PRO A 362 7.46 -19.16 -15.80
CA PRO A 362 8.29 -18.22 -15.06
C PRO A 362 9.44 -19.04 -14.46
N PRO A 363 10.72 -18.60 -14.52
CA PRO A 363 11.76 -19.32 -13.80
C PRO A 363 11.29 -19.50 -12.36
N ALA A 364 11.62 -20.61 -11.70
CA ALA A 364 11.21 -20.84 -10.30
C ALA A 364 11.58 -19.68 -9.35
N THR A 365 12.45 -18.77 -9.80
CA THR A 365 12.90 -17.53 -9.18
C THR A 365 12.13 -16.25 -9.58
N ALA A 366 11.18 -16.30 -10.53
CA ALA A 366 10.25 -15.22 -10.85
C ALA A 366 9.08 -15.18 -9.84
N HIS A 367 9.44 -14.98 -8.57
CA HIS A 367 8.51 -14.74 -7.48
C HIS A 367 7.57 -13.51 -7.62
N PRO A 368 7.81 -12.45 -8.40
CA PRO A 368 6.95 -11.26 -8.38
C PRO A 368 5.58 -11.41 -9.06
N ALA A 369 5.37 -12.48 -9.85
CA ALA A 369 4.16 -12.64 -10.65
C ALA A 369 2.88 -12.75 -9.81
N GLY A 370 2.95 -13.38 -8.63
CA GLY A 370 1.84 -13.45 -7.67
C GLY A 370 1.50 -12.09 -7.05
N LEU A 371 2.49 -11.19 -6.89
CA LEU A 371 2.29 -9.85 -6.33
C LEU A 371 1.61 -8.88 -7.32
N LEU A 372 1.92 -9.00 -8.62
CA LEU A 372 1.37 -8.10 -9.64
C LEU A 372 -0.10 -8.41 -9.95
N GLN A 373 -0.51 -9.67 -9.89
CA GLN A 373 -1.88 -10.07 -10.21
C GLN A 373 -2.89 -9.77 -9.08
N GLY A 374 -2.43 -9.54 -7.84
CA GLY A 374 -3.26 -9.03 -6.73
C GLY A 374 -3.92 -7.66 -6.98
N GLN A 375 -3.51 -6.97 -8.04
CA GLN A 375 -3.86 -5.57 -8.26
C GLN A 375 -4.88 -5.44 -9.40
N ARG A 376 -6.16 -5.25 -9.06
CA ARG A 376 -7.14 -4.78 -10.05
C ARG A 376 -6.85 -3.33 -10.40
N GLY A 377 -6.16 -3.11 -11.50
CA GLY A 377 -5.88 -1.78 -12.02
C GLY A 377 -4.45 -1.36 -11.71
N LEU A 378 -3.58 -1.78 -12.62
CA LEU A 378 -2.18 -1.42 -12.70
C LEU A 378 -2.06 -0.24 -13.69
N ASP A 379 -1.09 0.63 -13.45
CA ASP A 379 -0.65 1.71 -14.33
C ASP A 379 0.85 1.50 -14.61
N ILE A 380 1.30 1.67 -15.86
CA ILE A 380 2.72 1.64 -16.23
C ILE A 380 3.15 3.07 -16.56
N LEU A 381 4.17 3.52 -15.85
CA LEU A 381 4.98 4.67 -16.22
C LEU A 381 6.24 4.16 -16.92
N GLN A 382 6.46 4.55 -18.17
CA GLN A 382 7.69 4.26 -18.92
C GLN A 382 8.52 5.54 -19.09
N LEU A 383 9.81 5.46 -18.83
CA LEU A 383 10.74 6.60 -18.84
C LEU A 383 12.07 6.18 -19.46
N ARG A 384 12.61 6.96 -20.40
CA ARG A 384 13.83 6.62 -21.17
C ARG A 384 14.94 7.67 -21.07
N HIS A 385 16.19 7.21 -21.01
CA HIS A 385 17.42 7.97 -21.31
C HIS A 385 18.06 7.38 -22.58
N THR A 386 18.76 8.22 -23.34
CA THR A 386 19.69 7.80 -24.40
C THR A 386 21.13 7.89 -23.85
N ASP A 387 21.81 6.74 -23.63
CA ASP A 387 23.21 6.35 -23.97
C ASP A 387 23.77 5.15 -23.07
N PRO A 388 24.72 4.27 -23.51
CA PRO A 388 25.04 2.83 -23.10
C PRO A 388 25.54 2.49 -21.69
N PRO A 389 25.71 1.21 -21.16
CA PRO A 389 25.59 -0.26 -21.51
C PRO A 389 25.04 -1.25 -20.37
N LEU A 390 25.57 -2.50 -20.10
CA LEU A 390 24.89 -3.78 -19.61
C LEU A 390 25.32 -4.58 -18.29
N LEU A 391 24.48 -5.57 -17.87
CA LEU A 391 24.21 -6.49 -16.66
C LEU A 391 25.02 -7.85 -16.45
N PRO A 392 24.63 -8.98 -15.70
CA PRO A 392 23.46 -9.46 -14.79
C PRO A 392 23.66 -10.44 -13.50
N HIS A 393 22.90 -10.37 -12.35
CA HIS A 393 22.26 -11.50 -11.52
C HIS A 393 22.26 -11.64 -9.94
N GLN A 394 21.02 -11.76 -9.35
CA GLN A 394 20.34 -12.62 -8.28
C GLN A 394 20.84 -12.91 -6.82
N PRO A 395 19.97 -13.25 -5.79
CA PRO A 395 18.46 -13.29 -5.62
C PRO A 395 17.86 -12.84 -4.22
N HIS A 396 16.52 -12.91 -3.99
CA HIS A 396 15.80 -13.45 -2.77
C HIS A 396 14.26 -13.16 -2.68
N VAL A 397 13.55 -13.98 -1.88
CA VAL A 397 12.10 -14.22 -1.72
C VAL A 397 11.36 -13.20 -0.81
N ALA A 398 10.09 -12.84 -1.11
CA ALA A 398 9.19 -12.23 -0.10
C ALA A 398 7.67 -12.47 -0.35
N LEU A 399 7.06 -13.24 0.55
CA LEU A 399 5.64 -13.13 0.92
C LEU A 399 5.52 -11.95 1.90
N ARG A 400 4.91 -10.83 1.49
CA ARG A 400 4.48 -9.77 2.42
C ARG A 400 3.35 -8.92 1.84
N SER A 401 2.36 -8.66 2.68
CA SER A 401 1.09 -7.96 2.48
C SER A 401 1.20 -6.45 2.25
N GLN A 402 2.33 -5.96 1.75
CA GLN A 402 2.63 -4.52 1.71
C GLN A 402 2.86 -4.08 0.27
N LEU A 403 1.80 -3.52 -0.32
CA LEU A 403 1.75 -3.09 -1.72
C LEU A 403 2.58 -1.82 -1.90
N THR A 404 3.87 -1.99 -2.17
CA THR A 404 4.72 -0.96 -2.73
C THR A 404 4.51 -0.83 -4.25
N PRO A 405 4.65 0.38 -4.82
CA PRO A 405 4.86 0.52 -6.25
C PRO A 405 6.05 -0.35 -6.69
N GLY A 406 5.81 -1.29 -7.60
CA GLY A 406 6.89 -2.09 -8.17
C GLY A 406 7.59 -1.29 -9.27
N ALA A 407 8.87 -0.99 -9.13
CA ALA A 407 9.65 -0.31 -10.16
C ALA A 407 10.80 -1.20 -10.63
N VAL A 408 10.88 -1.46 -11.94
CA VAL A 408 11.98 -2.16 -12.58
C VAL A 408 12.89 -1.14 -13.26
N ARG A 409 14.19 -1.23 -12.97
CA ARG A 409 15.20 -0.21 -13.30
C ARG A 409 16.36 -0.84 -14.07
N LEU A 410 17.00 -0.06 -14.93
CA LEU A 410 18.21 -0.47 -15.65
C LEU A 410 19.32 0.58 -15.51
N TRP A 411 20.52 0.10 -15.14
CA TRP A 411 21.74 0.90 -14.98
C TRP A 411 22.76 0.57 -16.07
N ALA A 412 23.56 1.57 -16.45
CA ALA A 412 24.47 1.51 -17.59
C ALA A 412 25.81 2.22 -17.30
N ARG A 413 26.93 1.49 -17.31
CA ARG A 413 28.34 1.95 -17.18
C ARG A 413 28.94 2.74 -18.37
N ARG A 414 29.23 4.03 -18.23
CA ARG A 414 30.02 4.75 -19.26
C ARG A 414 31.48 4.18 -19.31
N PRO A 415 32.05 3.77 -20.46
CA PRO A 415 33.42 3.28 -20.52
C PRO A 415 34.43 4.45 -20.46
N GLU A 416 35.48 4.33 -19.63
CA GLU A 416 36.52 5.37 -19.50
C GLU A 416 37.72 5.18 -20.44
N THR A 417 37.99 3.98 -20.98
CA THR A 417 39.03 3.77 -22.01
C THR A 417 38.78 2.48 -22.80
N ALA A 418 39.23 2.46 -24.07
CA ALA A 418 38.92 1.44 -25.08
C ALA A 418 39.55 0.04 -24.89
N ALA A 419 40.19 -0.25 -23.75
CA ALA A 419 40.83 -1.53 -23.51
C ALA A 419 40.42 -2.06 -22.14
N THR A 420 39.97 -3.32 -22.10
CA THR A 420 39.53 -4.09 -20.92
C THR A 420 38.17 -3.70 -20.32
N ALA A 421 37.11 -4.37 -20.80
CA ALA A 421 35.78 -4.37 -20.18
C ALA A 421 35.50 -5.75 -19.55
N GLN A 422 35.37 -5.80 -18.22
CA GLN A 422 34.80 -6.94 -17.48
C GLN A 422 33.30 -6.71 -17.23
N ARG A 423 32.51 -7.79 -17.35
CA ARG A 423 31.04 -7.84 -17.22
C ARG A 423 30.65 -8.23 -15.79
N GLU A 424 29.90 -7.39 -15.08
CA GLU A 424 29.22 -7.75 -13.82
C GLU A 424 27.83 -7.10 -13.74
N ALA A 425 26.82 -7.88 -14.01
CA ALA A 425 26.04 -8.57 -13.00
C ALA A 425 25.69 -7.97 -11.64
N CYS A 426 24.65 -7.15 -11.56
CA CYS A 426 24.22 -6.65 -10.25
C CYS A 426 22.76 -6.95 -9.93
N ASP A 427 22.57 -7.33 -8.67
CA ASP A 427 21.36 -7.81 -8.03
C ASP A 427 20.13 -6.93 -8.20
N PHE A 428 18.96 -7.57 -8.19
CA PHE A 428 17.64 -6.95 -8.31
C PHE A 428 16.96 -6.81 -6.93
N PRO A 429 17.11 -5.68 -6.21
CA PRO A 429 16.21 -5.40 -5.10
C PRO A 429 14.87 -4.91 -5.64
N TRP A 430 13.83 -5.71 -5.43
CA TRP A 430 12.44 -5.23 -5.46
C TRP A 430 12.27 -4.23 -4.31
N PHE A 431 11.86 -3.01 -4.63
CA PHE A 431 11.61 -2.00 -3.59
C PHE A 431 10.40 -2.43 -2.74
N SER A 432 10.68 -2.69 -1.46
CA SER A 432 9.72 -2.84 -0.38
C SER A 432 9.62 -1.57 0.44
#